data_AF-A0A066YLS5-F1
#
_entry.id   AF-A0A066YLS5-F1
#
_cell.length_a   1.000
_cell.length_b   1.000
_cell.length_c   1.000
_cell.angle_alpha   90.00
_cell.angle_beta   90.00
_cell.angle_gamma   90.00
#
_symmetry.space_group_name_H-M   'P 1'
#
loop_
_entity.id
_entity.type
_entity.pdbx_description
1 polymer ?
#
loop_
_entity_poly.entity_id
_entity_poly.type
_entity_poly.pdbx_seq_one_letter_code
_entity_poly.pdbx_strand_id
1 'polypeptide(L)'
;MVWWQPALIWSRPAWLNGQRAYDVSPTMRWYPLVTFWQVTCDLAASEAVPEGHGHRYGLMPVEAWARIVPPDGWTPQDTERLVAYLRGRP
;
A
#
# COMPACT_ATOMS: atom_id res chain seq x y z
N MET A 1 1.39 -3.15 3.49
CA MET A 1 2.04 -2.08 4.29
C MET A 1 1.03 -1.69 5.35
N VAL A 2 1.31 -1.83 6.65
CA VAL A 2 0.29 -1.52 7.67
C VAL A 2 0.91 -0.62 8.73
N TRP A 3 0.57 0.66 8.68
CA TRP A 3 1.04 1.70 9.61
C TRP A 3 0.28 1.72 10.94
N TRP A 4 -0.77 0.89 11.03
CA TRP A 4 -1.63 0.75 12.19
C TRP A 4 -0.98 -0.13 13.27
N GLN A 5 -0.95 0.36 14.50
CA GLN A 5 -0.54 -0.40 15.67
C GLN A 5 -1.17 0.20 16.94
N PRO A 6 -1.50 -0.60 17.97
CA PRO A 6 -2.08 -0.09 19.23
C PRO A 6 -1.21 1.01 19.87
N ALA A 7 0.12 0.89 19.73
CA ALA A 7 1.08 1.85 20.26
C ALA A 7 0.83 3.32 19.80
N LEU A 8 0.11 3.56 18.70
CA LEU A 8 -0.27 4.91 18.25
C LEU A 8 -1.05 5.72 19.30
N ILE A 9 -1.70 5.04 20.25
CA ILE A 9 -2.41 5.69 21.35
C ILE A 9 -1.41 6.43 22.26
N TRP A 10 -0.26 5.83 22.56
CA TRP A 10 0.69 6.32 23.56
C TRP A 10 2.01 6.83 22.97
N SER A 11 2.30 6.52 21.71
CA SER A 11 3.60 6.77 21.10
C SER A 11 3.50 7.30 19.67
N ARG A 12 4.32 8.30 19.39
CA ARG A 12 4.49 8.85 18.04
C ARG A 12 5.13 7.79 17.14
N PRO A 13 4.54 7.50 15.97
CA PRO A 13 5.08 6.49 15.08
C PRO A 13 6.34 6.96 14.35
N ALA A 14 7.22 6.01 14.03
CA ALA A 14 8.47 6.28 13.34
C ALA A 14 8.28 6.93 11.95
N TRP A 15 7.21 6.61 11.23
CA TRP A 15 6.94 7.16 9.90
C TRP A 15 6.47 8.63 9.90
N LEU A 16 6.15 9.18 11.08
CA LEU A 16 5.99 10.63 11.26
C LEU A 16 7.28 11.34 11.69
N ASN A 17 8.38 10.60 11.84
CA ASN A 17 9.71 11.11 12.14
C ASN A 17 10.57 11.11 10.87
N GLY A 18 11.38 12.15 10.67
CA GLY A 18 12.28 12.23 9.52
C GLY A 18 11.54 12.31 8.18
N GLN A 19 12.10 11.64 7.16
CA GLN A 19 11.58 11.63 5.80
C GLN A 19 10.33 10.74 5.72
N ARG A 20 9.22 11.34 5.28
CA ARG A 20 7.92 10.68 5.13
C ARG A 20 7.75 10.16 3.70
N ALA A 21 6.87 9.18 3.52
CA ALA A 21 6.46 8.75 2.18
C ALA A 21 5.81 9.92 1.41
N TYR A 22 5.93 9.91 0.07
CA TYR A 22 5.56 11.04 -0.79
C TYR A 22 4.07 11.39 -0.70
N ASP A 23 3.25 10.43 -0.31
CA ASP A 23 1.80 10.49 -0.16
C ASP A 23 1.36 10.89 1.26
N VAL A 24 2.29 10.99 2.22
CA VAL A 24 1.99 11.46 3.57
C VAL A 24 2.01 12.98 3.62
N SER A 25 0.88 13.59 3.98
CA SER A 25 0.76 15.04 4.10
C SER A 25 1.85 15.66 5.00
N PRO A 26 2.50 16.76 4.58
CA PRO A 26 3.51 17.46 5.38
C PRO A 26 2.90 18.11 6.64
N THR A 27 1.59 18.36 6.65
CA THR A 27 0.87 18.94 7.79
C THR A 27 0.40 17.89 8.80
N MET A 28 0.47 16.59 8.46
CA MET A 28 0.15 15.51 9.40
C MET A 28 1.01 15.62 10.66
N ARG A 29 0.37 15.53 11.83
CA ARG A 29 1.00 15.54 13.16
C ARG A 29 0.44 14.38 13.96
N TRP A 30 1.23 13.91 14.91
CA TRP A 30 0.78 12.90 15.86
C TRP A 30 0.06 13.59 17.01
N TYR A 31 -1.16 13.13 17.26
CA TYR A 31 -1.97 13.49 18.41
C TYR A 31 -2.38 12.19 19.11
N PRO A 32 -2.06 12.00 20.40
CA PRO A 32 -2.46 10.81 21.16
C PRO A 32 -3.97 10.55 21.02
N LEU A 33 -4.36 9.27 20.93
CA LEU A 33 -5.75 8.79 20.69
C LEU A 33 -6.34 9.20 19.32
N VAL A 34 -6.20 10.45 18.90
CA VAL A 34 -6.72 10.98 17.63
C VAL A 34 -6.06 10.29 16.44
N THR A 35 -4.72 10.23 16.41
CA THR A 35 -4.01 9.57 15.32
C THR A 35 -4.27 8.07 15.28
N PHE A 36 -4.50 7.43 16.44
CA PHE A 36 -4.93 6.03 16.47
C PHE A 36 -6.27 5.83 15.74
N TRP A 37 -7.27 6.67 16.03
CA TRP A 37 -8.56 6.59 15.35
C TRP A 37 -8.49 7.00 13.87
N GLN A 38 -7.71 8.02 13.53
CA GLN A 38 -7.48 8.40 12.13
C GLN A 38 -6.94 7.21 11.30
N VAL A 39 -5.89 6.56 11.78
CA VAL A 39 -5.28 5.41 11.09
C VAL A 39 -6.20 4.18 11.13
N THR A 40 -7.04 4.03 12.15
CA THR A 40 -8.05 2.95 12.21
C THR A 40 -9.14 3.13 11.14
N CYS A 41 -9.67 4.34 11.00
CA CYS A 41 -10.66 4.65 9.96
C CYS A 41 -10.05 4.53 8.56
N ASP A 42 -8.81 4.98 8.37
CA ASP A 42 -8.05 4.79 7.14
C ASP A 42 -7.90 3.30 6.79
N LEU A 43 -7.52 2.46 7.75
CA LEU A 43 -7.44 1.01 7.58
C LEU A 43 -8.79 0.40 7.17
N ALA A 44 -9.88 0.81 7.82
CA ALA A 44 -11.22 0.33 7.50
C ALA A 44 -11.65 0.69 6.06
N ALA A 45 -11.16 1.81 5.51
CA ALA A 45 -11.41 2.26 4.15
C ALA A 45 -10.30 1.88 3.15
N SER A 46 -9.32 1.05 3.55
CA SER A 46 -8.08 0.82 2.79
C SER A 46 -8.24 0.19 1.40
N GLU A 47 -9.39 -0.43 1.12
CA GLU A 47 -9.75 -0.99 -0.20
C GLU A 47 -10.57 0.00 -1.06
N ALA A 48 -11.13 1.05 -0.45
CA ALA A 48 -12.02 2.02 -1.11
C ALA A 48 -11.26 3.22 -1.70
N VAL A 49 -9.99 3.03 -2.05
CA VAL A 49 -9.09 4.03 -2.64
C VAL A 49 -8.75 3.68 -4.09
N PRO A 50 -8.17 4.61 -4.88
CA PRO A 50 -7.63 4.27 -6.20
C PRO A 50 -6.56 3.18 -6.13
N GLU A 51 -6.40 2.42 -7.20
CA GLU A 51 -5.33 1.41 -7.30
C GLU A 51 -3.94 2.01 -7.04
N GLY A 52 -3.09 1.22 -6.41
CA GLY A 52 -1.75 1.65 -5.99
C GLY A 52 -1.71 2.35 -4.62
N HIS A 53 -2.86 2.57 -3.98
CA HIS A 53 -2.96 3.13 -2.63
C HIS A 53 -3.60 2.13 -1.65
N GLY A 54 -3.36 2.35 -0.35
CA GLY A 54 -3.94 1.52 0.71
C GLY A 54 -3.62 0.03 0.52
N HIS A 55 -4.64 -0.81 0.56
CA HIS A 55 -4.55 -2.24 0.29
C HIS A 55 -4.96 -2.63 -1.13
N ARG A 56 -5.32 -1.64 -1.96
CA ARG A 56 -5.72 -1.88 -3.34
C ARG A 56 -4.51 -1.91 -4.28
N TYR A 57 -3.73 -2.98 -4.21
CA TYR A 57 -2.48 -3.13 -4.97
C TYR A 57 -2.65 -3.30 -6.49
N GLY A 58 -3.87 -3.58 -6.97
CA GLY A 58 -4.15 -3.81 -8.39
C GLY A 58 -3.29 -4.95 -8.95
N LEU A 59 -2.70 -4.71 -10.12
CA LEU A 59 -1.86 -5.69 -10.82
C LEU A 59 -0.36 -5.57 -10.54
N MET A 60 0.06 -4.64 -9.66
CA MET A 60 1.46 -4.45 -9.29
C MET A 60 2.16 -5.74 -8.81
N PRO A 61 1.51 -6.64 -8.05
CA PRO A 61 2.12 -7.90 -7.66
C PRO A 61 2.53 -8.80 -8.83
N VAL A 62 1.80 -8.76 -9.95
CA VAL A 62 2.11 -9.57 -11.14
C VAL A 62 3.45 -9.17 -11.72
N GLU A 63 3.65 -7.86 -11.90
CA GLU A 63 4.92 -7.32 -12.38
C GLU A 63 6.05 -7.53 -11.36
N ALA A 64 5.76 -7.42 -10.07
CA ALA A 64 6.76 -7.63 -9.01
C ALA A 64 7.28 -9.07 -9.01
N TRP A 65 6.39 -10.06 -9.03
CA TRP A 65 6.77 -11.47 -9.05
C TRP A 65 7.54 -11.87 -10.31
N ALA A 66 7.12 -11.37 -11.48
CA ALA A 66 7.85 -11.59 -12.73
C ALA A 66 9.29 -11.06 -12.70
N ARG A 67 9.57 -10.02 -11.90
CA ARG A 67 10.94 -9.48 -11.72
C ARG A 67 11.75 -10.20 -10.64
N ILE A 68 11.11 -10.60 -9.55
CA ILE A 68 11.79 -11.19 -8.38
C ILE A 68 12.12 -12.66 -8.64
N VAL A 69 11.17 -13.43 -9.17
CA VAL A 69 11.31 -14.87 -9.44
C VAL A 69 10.50 -15.24 -10.68
N PRO A 70 10.99 -14.93 -11.89
CA PRO A 70 10.33 -15.34 -13.11
C PRO A 70 10.33 -16.88 -13.21
N PRO A 71 9.22 -17.48 -13.68
CA PRO A 71 9.23 -18.87 -14.13
C PRO A 71 10.27 -19.12 -15.24
N ASP A 72 10.71 -20.37 -15.39
CA ASP A 72 11.64 -20.74 -16.46
C ASP A 72 11.07 -20.39 -17.85
N GLY A 73 11.84 -19.62 -18.62
CA GLY A 73 11.43 -19.15 -19.95
C GLY A 73 10.39 -18.03 -19.95
N TRP A 74 10.02 -17.46 -18.80
CA TRP A 74 9.08 -16.35 -18.71
C TRP A 74 9.65 -15.06 -19.30
N THR A 75 8.91 -14.43 -20.20
CA THR A 75 9.33 -13.21 -20.90
C THR A 75 8.56 -11.97 -20.42
N PRO A 76 9.04 -10.75 -20.72
CA PRO A 76 8.26 -9.53 -20.49
C PRO A 76 6.87 -9.57 -21.17
N GLN A 77 6.78 -10.17 -22.36
CA GLN A 77 5.54 -10.32 -23.11
C GLN A 77 4.52 -11.21 -22.38
N ASP A 78 4.97 -12.21 -21.63
CA ASP A 78 4.08 -13.06 -20.83
C ASP A 78 3.47 -12.29 -19.65
N THR A 79 4.25 -11.37 -19.06
CA THR A 79 3.76 -10.45 -18.03
C THR A 79 2.70 -9.51 -18.60
N GLU A 80 2.94 -8.93 -19.78
CA GLU A 80 1.97 -8.07 -20.47
C GLU A 80 0.66 -8.82 -20.79
N ARG A 81 0.76 -10.06 -21.29
CA ARG A 81 -0.40 -10.92 -21.55
C ARG A 81 -1.20 -11.20 -20.27
N LEU A 82 -0.51 -11.52 -19.18
CA LEU A 82 -1.16 -11.81 -17.90
C LEU A 82 -1.84 -10.57 -17.30
N VAL A 83 -1.19 -9.41 -17.36
CA VAL A 83 -1.78 -8.13 -16.93
C VAL A 83 -3.03 -7.81 -17.75
N ALA A 84 -2.98 -7.96 -19.08
CA ALA A 84 -4.14 -7.74 -19.94
C ALA A 84 -5.29 -8.71 -19.63
N TYR A 85 -4.98 -9.98 -19.40
CA TYR A 85 -5.96 -11.00 -19.05
C TYR A 85 -6.66 -10.71 -17.71
N LEU A 86 -5.91 -10.35 -16.67
CA LEU A 86 -6.45 -10.07 -15.34
C LEU A 86 -7.27 -8.77 -15.32
N ARG A 87 -6.87 -7.75 -16.09
CA ARG A 87 -7.62 -6.50 -16.21
C ARG A 87 -9.00 -6.69 -16.85
N GLY A 88 -9.14 -7.70 -17.72
CA GLY A 88 -10.41 -8.04 -18.38
C GLY A 88 -11.38 -8.87 -17.52
N ARG A 89 -11.00 -9.27 -16.30
CA ARG A 89 -11.88 -9.98 -15.38
C ARG A 89 -12.63 -9.02 -14.45
N PRO A 90 -13.93 -9.28 -14.20
CA PRO A 90 -14.71 -8.53 -13.20
C PRO A 90 -14.24 -8.83 -11.78
#